data_AF-A0A7Y4C4X5-F1
#
_entry.id   AF-A0A7Y4C4X5-F1
#
_cell.length_a   1.000
_cell.length_b   1.000
_cell.length_c   1.000
_cell.angle_alpha   90.00
_cell.angle_beta   90.00
_cell.angle_gamma   90.00
#
_symmetry.space_group_name_H-M   'P 1'
#
loop_
_entity.id
_entity.type
_entity.pdbx_description
1 polymer ?
#
loop_
_entity_poly.entity_id
_entity_poly.type
_entity_poly.pdbx_seq_one_letter_code
_entity_poly.pdbx_strand_id
1 'polypeptide(L)'
;MIVTNVSDQQLTTKSRLHWLSYWSHFNTSDYCYCAEANCTNKHQHGVLVSHRTATANRLYVVPLCEEHSYGYQNQIEIDERVDVVPAELSL
;
A
#
# COMPACT_ATOMS: atom_id res chain seq x y z
N MET A 1 11.48 1.59 -2.92
CA MET A 1 11.61 1.03 -1.54
C MET A 1 11.00 -0.37 -1.48
N ILE A 2 11.64 -1.38 -0.89
CA ILE A 2 11.06 -2.74 -0.82
C ILE A 2 10.19 -2.88 0.43
N VAL A 3 8.94 -3.30 0.25
CA VAL A 3 7.99 -3.56 1.36
C VAL A 3 7.49 -4.99 1.32
N THR A 4 7.02 -5.48 2.47
CA THR A 4 6.46 -6.83 2.63
C THR A 4 4.97 -6.75 2.95
N ASN A 5 4.16 -7.64 2.35
CA ASN A 5 2.74 -7.69 2.63
C ASN A 5 2.52 -8.03 4.10
N VAL A 6 1.70 -7.27 4.82
CA VAL A 6 1.18 -7.66 6.13
C VAL A 6 -0.32 -7.88 6.13
N SER A 7 -0.97 -7.60 5.00
CA SER A 7 -2.36 -7.93 4.79
C SER A 7 -2.48 -9.44 4.67
N ASP A 8 -3.23 -10.05 5.59
CA ASP A 8 -3.60 -11.45 5.48
C ASP A 8 -4.32 -11.67 4.13
N GLN A 9 -4.13 -12.84 3.52
CA GLN A 9 -4.85 -13.26 2.32
C GLN A 9 -6.38 -13.17 2.51
N GLN A 10 -6.85 -13.05 3.76
CA GLN A 10 -8.25 -12.90 4.15
C GLN A 10 -8.77 -11.47 4.31
N LEU A 11 -7.98 -10.41 4.05
CA LEU A 11 -8.59 -9.07 4.03
C LEU A 11 -9.76 -9.08 3.03
N THR A 12 -10.87 -8.45 3.38
CA THR A 12 -12.01 -8.32 2.46
C THR A 12 -11.77 -7.18 1.47
N THR A 13 -12.49 -7.17 0.35
CA THR A 13 -12.52 -6.01 -0.58
C THR A 13 -12.90 -4.73 0.16
N LYS A 14 -13.86 -4.81 1.10
CA LYS A 14 -14.28 -3.66 1.93
C LYS A 14 -13.12 -3.09 2.75
N SER A 15 -12.32 -3.94 3.38
CA SER A 15 -11.15 -3.51 4.16
C SER A 15 -10.11 -2.80 3.27
N ARG A 16 -9.88 -3.31 2.06
CA ARG A 16 -8.97 -2.68 1.08
C ARG A 16 -9.45 -1.31 0.61
N LEU A 17 -10.75 -1.16 0.35
CA LEU A 17 -11.33 0.13 -0.01
C LEU A 17 -11.22 1.14 1.14
N HIS A 18 -11.45 0.70 2.38
CA HIS A 18 -11.29 1.55 3.56
C HIS A 18 -9.84 2.04 3.71
N TRP A 19 -8.87 1.15 3.51
CA TRP A 19 -7.46 1.54 3.50
C TRP A 19 -7.11 2.46 2.33
N LEU A 20 -7.73 2.30 1.16
CA LEU A 20 -7.52 3.23 0.05
C LEU A 20 -8.03 4.62 0.42
N SER A 21 -9.21 4.72 1.03
CA SER A 21 -9.76 5.99 1.49
C SER A 21 -8.86 6.64 2.54
N TYR A 22 -8.34 5.86 3.48
CA TYR A 22 -7.36 6.33 4.46
C TYR A 22 -6.09 6.87 3.79
N TRP A 23 -5.50 6.09 2.87
CA TRP A 23 -4.33 6.52 2.12
C TRP A 23 -4.61 7.80 1.32
N SER A 24 -5.74 7.86 0.61
CA SER A 24 -6.14 9.02 -0.20
C SER A 24 -6.38 10.28 0.63
N HIS A 25 -6.73 10.15 1.91
CA HIS A 25 -6.93 11.30 2.81
C HIS A 25 -5.60 11.97 3.17
N PHE A 26 -4.54 11.18 3.36
CA PHE A 26 -3.22 11.68 3.77
C PHE A 26 -2.24 11.85 2.62
N ASN A 27 -2.52 11.23 1.47
CA ASN A 27 -1.76 11.39 0.25
C ASN A 27 -1.81 12.85 -0.23
N THR A 28 -0.65 13.42 -0.50
CA THR A 28 -0.50 14.82 -0.91
C THR A 28 -0.37 15.00 -2.41
N SER A 29 -0.24 13.89 -3.13
CA SER A 29 0.06 13.82 -4.55
C SER A 29 -1.16 13.38 -5.37
N ASP A 30 -1.34 13.86 -6.60
CA ASP A 30 -2.38 13.34 -7.52
C ASP A 30 -2.00 11.95 -8.11
N TYR A 31 -1.52 11.04 -7.26
CA TYR A 31 -1.04 9.74 -7.67
C TYR A 31 -2.22 8.78 -7.91
N CYS A 32 -2.32 8.26 -9.14
CA CYS A 32 -3.46 7.47 -9.62
C CYS A 32 -3.10 6.04 -10.03
N TYR A 33 -1.83 5.64 -9.89
CA TYR A 33 -1.30 4.36 -10.37
C TYR A 33 -1.05 3.38 -9.21
N CYS A 34 -0.72 2.15 -9.56
CA CYS A 34 -0.29 1.13 -8.62
C CYS A 34 1.08 1.51 -8.06
N ALA A 35 1.28 1.36 -6.76
CA ALA A 35 2.53 1.68 -6.11
C ALA A 35 3.68 0.73 -6.46
N GLU A 36 3.39 -0.43 -7.05
CA GLU A 36 4.44 -1.33 -7.55
C GLU A 36 5.20 -0.66 -8.70
N ALA A 37 6.53 -0.62 -8.61
CA ALA A 37 7.41 0.20 -9.46
C ALA A 37 7.29 -0.05 -10.97
N ASN A 38 6.85 -1.24 -11.39
CA ASN A 38 6.72 -1.63 -12.79
C ASN A 38 5.25 -1.77 -13.24
N CYS A 39 4.31 -1.31 -12.44
CA CYS A 39 2.89 -1.47 -12.69
C CYS A 39 2.25 -0.15 -13.10
N THR A 40 1.74 -0.09 -14.33
CA THR A 40 1.03 1.08 -14.86
C THR A 40 -0.50 1.02 -14.67
N ASN A 41 -1.00 -0.01 -13.98
CA ASN A 41 -2.43 -0.14 -13.70
C ASN A 41 -2.87 0.92 -12.69
N LYS A 42 -4.13 1.34 -12.75
CA LYS A 42 -4.69 2.27 -11.77
C LYS A 42 -4.82 1.59 -10.40
N HIS A 43 -4.60 2.35 -9.33
CA HIS A 43 -4.89 1.86 -7.99
C HIS A 43 -6.39 1.70 -7.79
N GLN A 44 -6.74 0.67 -7.01
CA GLN A 44 -8.12 0.35 -6.65
C GLN A 44 -8.25 -0.03 -5.18
N HIS A 45 -7.15 -0.37 -4.51
CA HIS A 45 -7.12 -0.88 -3.16
C HIS A 45 -5.98 -0.27 -2.35
N GLY A 46 -6.21 -0.02 -1.06
CA GLY A 46 -5.16 0.27 -0.10
C GLY A 46 -4.72 -1.01 0.59
N VAL A 47 -3.42 -1.20 0.72
CA VAL A 47 -2.83 -2.42 1.29
C VAL A 47 -1.87 -2.04 2.41
N LEU A 48 -1.98 -2.74 3.54
CA LEU A 48 -1.03 -2.62 4.62
C LEU A 48 0.24 -3.38 4.26
N VAL A 49 1.36 -2.68 4.36
CA VAL A 49 2.70 -3.21 4.12
C VAL A 49 3.61 -2.89 5.29
N SER A 50 4.61 -3.74 5.51
CA SER A 50 5.68 -3.48 6.46
C SER A 50 6.96 -3.14 5.73
N HIS A 51 7.70 -2.18 6.28
CA HIS A 51 9.07 -1.91 5.91
C HIS A 51 9.96 -2.16 7.13
N ARG A 52 10.87 -3.13 6.98
CA ARG A 52 11.88 -3.44 8.00
C ARG A 52 13.03 -2.47 7.85
N THR A 53 13.22 -1.63 8.86
CA THR A 53 14.44 -0.83 9.02
C THR A 53 15.35 -1.51 10.04
N ALA A 54 16.61 -1.07 10.14
CA ALA A 54 17.57 -1.60 11.11
C ALA A 54 17.12 -1.47 12.58
N THR A 55 16.21 -0.53 12.88
CA THR A 55 15.81 -0.18 14.25
C THR A 55 14.34 -0.47 14.56
N ALA A 56 13.48 -0.65 13.55
CA ALA A 56 12.05 -0.91 13.76
C ALA A 56 11.37 -1.53 12.53
N ASN A 57 10.30 -2.30 12.79
CA ASN A 57 9.33 -2.71 11.78
C ASN A 57 8.13 -1.76 11.85
N ARG A 58 7.89 -0.98 10.79
CA ARG A 58 6.79 -0.01 10.74
C ARG A 58 5.77 -0.42 9.69
N LEU A 59 4.49 -0.11 9.97
CA LEU A 59 3.38 -0.38 9.07
C LEU A 59 3.00 0.87 8.29
N TYR A 60 2.71 0.65 7.02
CA TYR A 60 2.33 1.68 6.07
C TYR A 60 1.16 1.21 5.21
N VAL A 61 0.45 2.16 4.62
CA VAL A 61 -0.58 1.93 3.62
C VAL A 61 -0.05 2.42 2.27
N VAL A 62 -0.17 1.59 1.25
CA VAL A 62 0.18 1.93 -0.14
C VAL A 62 -1.00 1.60 -1.08
N PRO A 63 -1.17 2.36 -2.18
CA PRO A 63 -2.21 2.12 -3.16
C PRO A 63 -1.75 1.05 -4.15
N LEU A 64 -2.52 -0.01 -4.37
CA LEU A 64 -2.24 -1.05 -5.35
C LEU A 64 -3.41 -1.24 -6.31
N CYS A 65 -3.12 -1.74 -7.51
CA CYS A 65 -4.14 -2.24 -8.43
C CYS A 65 -4.76 -3.53 -7.87
N GLU A 66 -5.88 -3.95 -8.47
CA GLU A 66 -6.59 -5.16 -8.05
C GLU A 66 -5.68 -6.40 -8.05
N GLU A 67 -4.96 -6.62 -9.14
CA GLU A 67 -4.07 -7.79 -9.32
C GLU A 67 -2.99 -7.86 -8.24
N HIS A 68 -2.27 -6.76 -8.00
CA HIS A 68 -1.27 -6.71 -6.94
C HIS A 68 -1.88 -6.73 -5.54
N SER A 69 -3.10 -6.24 -5.34
CA SER A 69 -3.72 -6.28 -4.01
C SER A 69 -4.19 -7.68 -3.57
N TYR A 70 -4.40 -8.60 -4.52
CA TYR A 70 -4.84 -9.97 -4.26
C TYR A 70 -3.73 -11.01 -4.49
N GLY A 71 -2.87 -10.81 -5.49
CA GLY A 71 -1.81 -11.74 -5.87
C GLY A 71 -0.49 -11.57 -5.11
N TYR A 72 -0.39 -10.53 -4.26
CA TYR A 72 0.84 -10.19 -3.57
C TYR A 72 1.12 -11.08 -2.36
N GLN A 73 2.05 -12.03 -2.50
CA GLN A 73 2.42 -12.99 -1.45
C GLN A 73 3.75 -12.68 -0.74
N ASN A 74 4.61 -11.82 -1.29
CA ASN A 74 5.98 -11.63 -0.78
C ASN A 74 6.34 -10.15 -0.60
N GLN A 75 7.22 -9.65 -1.47
CA GLN A 75 7.74 -8.29 -1.43
C GLN A 75 7.49 -7.60 -2.77
N ILE A 76 7.19 -6.31 -2.70
CA ILE A 76 7.10 -5.45 -3.88
C ILE A 76 8.07 -4.30 -3.70
N GLU A 77 8.60 -3.85 -4.83
CA GLU A 77 9.29 -2.58 -4.89
C GLU A 77 8.26 -1.47 -5.12
N ILE A 78 8.30 -0.47 -4.25
CA ILE A 78 7.45 0.72 -4.31
C ILE A 78 8.12 1.80 -5.16
N ASP A 79 7.35 2.31 -6.13
CA ASP A 79 7.66 3.50 -6.93
C ASP A 79 8.02 4.68 -6.02
N GLU A 80 9.13 5.34 -6.32
CA GLU A 80 9.62 6.49 -5.55
C GLU A 80 8.66 7.69 -5.57
N ARG A 81 7.73 7.72 -6.53
CA ARG A 81 6.73 8.78 -6.69
C ARG A 81 5.48 8.56 -5.81
N VAL A 82 5.36 7.40 -5.15
CA VAL A 82 4.23 7.12 -4.26
C VAL A 82 4.45 7.69 -2.88
N ASP A 83 3.43 8.38 -2.39
CA ASP A 83 3.32 8.71 -0.97
C ASP A 83 3.04 7.43 -0.17
N VAL A 84 3.95 7.08 0.74
CA VAL A 84 3.78 5.92 1.63
C VAL A 84 3.28 6.41 2.99
N VAL A 85 2.03 6.10 3.32
CA VAL A 85 1.33 6.69 4.48
C VAL A 85 1.48 5.78 5.71
N PRO A 86 2.01 6.23 6.86
CA PRO A 86 2.04 5.43 8.08
C PRO A 86 0.64 5.00 8.54
N ALA A 87 0.47 3.73 8.92
CA ALA A 87 -0.84 3.19 9.33
C ALA A 87 -1.29 3.61 10.75
N GLU A 88 -0.42 4.29 11.50
CA GLU A 88 -0.65 4.72 12.88
C GLU A 88 -1.16 6.18 12.99
N LEU A 89 -1.34 6.88 11.87
CA LEU A 89 -1.88 8.23 11.90
C LEU A 89 -3.37 8.15 12.31
N SER A 90 -3.69 8.74 13.45
CA SER A 90 -5.06 8.83 13.94
C SER A 90 -5.86 9.83 13.09
N LEU A 91 -7.10 9.48 12.74
CA LEU A 91 -8.10 10.42 12.23
C LEU A 91 -8.62 11.32 13.35
#